data_AF-A0A378BI93-F1
#
_entry.id   AF-A0A378BI93-F1
#
_cell.length_a   1.000
_cell.length_b   1.000
_cell.length_c   1.000
_cell.angle_alpha   90.00
_cell.angle_beta   90.00
_cell.angle_gamma   90.00
#
_symmetry.space_group_name_H-M   'P 1'
#
loop_
_entity.id
_entity.type
_entity.pdbx_description
1 polymer ?
#
loop_
_entity_poly.entity_id
_entity_poly.type
_entity_poly.pdbx_seq_one_letter_code
_entity_poly.pdbx_strand_id
1 'polypeptide(L)'
;MNNITPDGYWDFENLKYIDVDNKDLDKYSLQKGDLVFNRTNSKELVGKTAVYDRDETVIIAGYLIRVRFDQQTNPWFVWGAPELKVWKSKII
;
A
#
# COMPACT_ATOMS: atom_id res chain seq x y z
N MET A 1 4.18 13.33 -1.07
CA MET A 1 3.47 12.45 -0.11
C MET A 1 2.69 11.34 -0.82
N ASN A 2 3.08 10.94 -2.04
CA ASN A 2 2.46 9.83 -2.77
C ASN A 2 3.59 8.89 -3.17
N ASN A 3 3.62 7.72 -2.56
CA ASN A 3 4.65 6.71 -2.83
C ASN A 3 4.06 5.48 -3.54
N ILE A 4 2.78 5.53 -3.92
CA ILE A 4 2.15 4.54 -4.80
C ILE A 4 1.98 5.18 -6.17
N THR A 5 2.52 4.55 -7.19
CA THR A 5 2.49 5.00 -8.58
C THR A 5 1.14 4.65 -9.23
N PRO A 6 0.75 5.30 -10.36
CA PRO A 6 -0.49 4.97 -11.08
C PRO A 6 -0.55 3.53 -11.60
N ASP A 7 0.60 2.89 -11.82
CA ASP A 7 0.73 1.48 -12.21
C ASP A 7 0.79 0.52 -11.01
N GLY A 8 0.63 1.03 -9.78
CA GLY A 8 0.48 0.20 -8.58
C GLY A 8 1.80 -0.28 -7.96
N TYR A 9 2.90 0.43 -8.21
CA TYR A 9 4.19 0.12 -7.59
C TYR A 9 4.60 1.21 -6.60
N TRP A 10 5.76 1.04 -6.00
CA TRP A 10 6.29 1.98 -5.04
C TRP A 10 7.27 2.95 -5.70
N ASP A 11 7.11 4.23 -5.38
CA ASP A 11 8.12 5.27 -5.59
C ASP A 11 8.78 5.61 -4.24
N PHE A 12 10.09 5.38 -4.15
CA PHE A 12 10.89 5.61 -2.96
C PHE A 12 11.87 6.79 -3.10
N GLU A 13 11.79 7.59 -4.17
CA GLU A 13 12.74 8.69 -4.40
C GLU A 13 12.66 9.77 -3.32
N ASN A 14 11.46 10.02 -2.79
CA ASN A 14 11.21 11.09 -1.81
C ASN A 14 10.53 10.54 -0.54
N LEU A 15 11.33 9.82 0.25
CA LEU A 15 10.92 9.34 1.56
C LEU A 15 10.97 10.43 2.62
N LYS A 16 10.06 10.32 3.60
CA LYS A 16 10.05 11.13 4.81
C LYS A 16 10.44 10.25 5.97
N TYR A 17 11.27 10.80 6.85
CA TYR A 17 11.76 10.15 8.05
C TYR A 17 11.20 10.88 9.25
N ILE A 18 10.72 10.13 10.22
CA ILE A 18 10.21 10.63 11.49
C ILE A 18 10.70 9.72 12.61
N ASP A 19 10.85 10.28 13.80
CA ASP A 19 11.07 9.49 15.00
C ASP A 19 9.73 8.90 15.45
N VAL A 20 9.72 7.61 15.74
CA VAL A 20 8.52 6.85 16.11
C VAL A 20 8.83 5.99 17.32
N ASP A 21 7.94 6.02 18.31
CA ASP A 21 8.04 5.13 19.46
C ASP A 21 7.89 3.66 19.01
N ASN A 22 8.67 2.76 19.62
CA ASN A 22 8.60 1.32 19.30
C ASN A 22 7.18 0.74 19.42
N LYS A 23 6.33 1.29 20.29
CA LYS A 23 4.93 0.87 20.46
C LYS A 23 4.06 1.11 19.22
N ASP A 24 4.41 2.11 18.40
CA ASP A 24 3.66 2.50 17.20
C ASP A 24 4.19 1.82 15.95
N LEU A 25 5.44 1.33 15.96
CA LEU A 25 6.03 0.59 14.84
C LEU A 25 5.23 -0.66 14.47
N ASP A 26 4.83 -1.49 15.43
CA ASP A 26 4.05 -2.70 15.14
C ASP A 26 2.72 -2.38 14.45
N LYS A 27 2.12 -1.25 14.82
CA LYS A 27 0.81 -0.84 14.31
C LYS A 27 0.90 -0.33 12.88
N TYR A 28 1.92 0.45 12.54
CA TYR A 28 1.98 1.18 11.28
C TYR A 28 3.03 0.68 10.29
N SER A 29 3.93 -0.23 10.72
CA SER A 29 4.96 -0.77 9.85
C SER A 29 4.41 -1.70 8.76
N LEU A 30 5.08 -1.69 7.62
CA LEU A 30 4.89 -2.70 6.59
C LEU A 30 5.82 -3.88 6.80
N GLN A 31 5.33 -5.04 6.39
CA GLN A 31 6.06 -6.29 6.27
C GLN A 31 6.04 -6.74 4.81
N LYS A 32 7.05 -7.51 4.43
CA LYS A 32 7.11 -8.11 3.09
C LYS A 32 5.83 -8.91 2.82
N GLY A 33 5.20 -8.64 1.68
CA GLY A 33 3.93 -9.23 1.27
C GLY A 33 2.68 -8.44 1.70
N ASP A 34 2.80 -7.38 2.50
CA ASP A 34 1.68 -6.50 2.77
C ASP A 34 1.24 -5.78 1.49
N LEU A 35 -0.07 -5.69 1.28
CA LEU A 35 -0.65 -4.88 0.21
C LEU A 35 -1.21 -3.58 0.80
N VAL A 36 -0.82 -2.45 0.22
CA VAL A 36 -1.23 -1.13 0.69
C VAL A 36 -2.18 -0.50 -0.31
N PHE A 37 -3.28 0.04 0.21
CA PHE A 37 -4.37 0.63 -0.54
C PHE A 37 -4.41 2.14 -0.37
N ASN A 38 -4.55 2.87 -1.46
CA ASN A 38 -4.76 4.30 -1.40
C ASN A 38 -6.25 4.65 -1.30
N ARG A 39 -6.70 4.97 -0.08
CA ARG A 39 -8.11 5.24 0.23
C ARG A 39 -8.55 6.64 -0.20
N THR A 40 -7.71 7.64 0.00
CA THR A 40 -8.05 9.06 -0.23
C THR A 40 -6.86 9.76 -0.87
N ASN A 41 -6.97 10.05 -2.17
CA ASN A 41 -5.96 10.76 -2.95
C ASN A 41 -6.60 11.40 -4.19
N SER A 42 -5.79 11.83 -5.14
CA SER A 42 -6.24 12.21 -6.48
C SER A 42 -7.01 11.08 -7.18
N LYS A 43 -7.86 11.44 -8.16
CA LYS A 43 -8.69 10.49 -8.93
C LYS A 43 -7.88 9.38 -9.62
N GLU A 44 -6.64 9.66 -9.97
CA GLU A 44 -5.75 8.73 -10.66
C GLU A 44 -5.12 7.70 -9.71
N LEU A 45 -5.01 8.06 -8.43
CA LEU A 45 -4.35 7.25 -7.41
C LEU A 45 -5.32 6.60 -6.43
N VAL A 46 -6.54 7.12 -6.29
CA VAL A 46 -7.56 6.49 -5.45
C VAL A 46 -7.89 5.09 -5.97
N GLY A 47 -7.92 4.11 -5.06
CA GLY A 47 -8.11 2.72 -5.44
C GLY A 47 -6.84 2.00 -5.92
N LYS A 48 -5.71 2.69 -6.07
CA LYS A 48 -4.45 2.02 -6.41
C LYS A 48 -3.88 1.28 -5.22
N THR A 49 -3.23 0.15 -5.53
CA THR A 49 -2.59 -0.72 -4.55
C THR A 49 -1.16 -0.99 -4.90
N ALA A 50 -0.31 -1.23 -3.90
CA ALA A 50 1.06 -1.70 -4.09
C ALA A 50 1.42 -2.79 -3.09
N VAL A 51 2.12 -3.83 -3.53
CA VAL A 51 2.68 -4.87 -2.66
C VAL A 51 4.02 -4.40 -2.14
N TYR A 52 4.23 -4.43 -0.84
CA TYR A 52 5.52 -4.13 -0.23
C TYR A 52 6.42 -5.37 -0.29
N ASP A 53 7.53 -5.28 -1.02
CA ASP A 53 8.43 -6.42 -1.28
C ASP A 53 9.89 -6.13 -0.89
N ARG A 54 10.09 -5.24 0.09
CA ARG A 54 11.43 -4.95 0.61
C ARG A 54 11.56 -5.34 2.06
N ASP A 55 12.81 -5.41 2.52
CA ASP A 55 13.16 -5.82 3.89
C ASP A 55 13.31 -4.62 4.84
N GLU A 56 13.33 -3.38 4.33
CA GLU A 56 13.42 -2.21 5.20
C GLU A 56 12.13 -1.99 6.01
N THR A 57 12.27 -1.49 7.23
CA THR A 57 11.11 -1.05 8.02
C THR A 57 10.64 0.31 7.53
N VAL A 58 9.43 0.36 6.98
CA VAL A 58 8.73 1.60 6.63
C VAL A 58 7.38 1.64 7.32
N ILE A 59 6.86 2.84 7.56
CA ILE A 59 5.53 3.04 8.13
C ILE A 59 4.60 3.70 7.10
N ILE A 60 3.32 3.36 7.16
CA ILE A 60 2.31 3.98 6.28
C ILE A 60 1.75 5.27 6.86
N ALA A 61 1.40 6.21 5.99
CA ALA A 61 0.62 7.37 6.37
C ALA A 61 -0.84 6.99 6.70
N GLY A 62 -1.50 7.76 7.57
CA GLY A 62 -2.83 7.41 8.10
C GLY A 62 -3.98 7.36 7.08
N TYR A 63 -3.77 7.83 5.85
CA TYR A 63 -4.76 7.74 4.77
C TYR A 63 -4.63 6.44 3.93
N LEU A 64 -3.57 5.67 4.16
CA LEU A 64 -3.35 4.37 3.52
C LEU A 64 -3.97 3.26 4.36
N ILE A 65 -4.45 2.21 3.69
CA ILE A 65 -4.94 0.99 4.37
C ILE A 65 -3.97 -0.15 4.06
N ARG A 66 -3.47 -0.83 5.09
CA ARG A 66 -2.68 -2.06 4.95
C ARG A 66 -3.60 -3.27 4.97
N VAL A 67 -3.35 -4.20 4.06
CA VAL A 67 -3.92 -5.54 4.06
C VAL A 67 -2.76 -6.53 4.24
N ARG A 68 -2.81 -7.29 5.34
CA ARG A 68 -1.87 -8.38 5.60
C ARG A 68 -2.58 -9.70 5.38
N PHE A 69 -2.03 -10.51 4.50
CA PHE A 69 -2.64 -11.77 4.12
C PHE A 69 -2.12 -12.93 4.98
N ASP A 70 -2.85 -14.03 4.94
CA ASP A 70 -2.37 -15.31 5.42
C ASP A 70 -1.38 -15.93 4.44
N GLN A 71 -0.78 -17.07 4.82
CA GLN A 71 0.19 -17.78 3.97
C GLN A 71 -0.42 -18.43 2.72
N GLN A 72 -1.76 -18.50 2.63
CA GLN A 72 -2.45 -19.16 1.52
C GLN A 72 -2.78 -18.19 0.39
N THR A 73 -2.75 -16.89 0.66
CA THR A 73 -3.12 -15.86 -0.30
C THR A 73 -1.88 -15.24 -0.92
N ASN A 74 -1.81 -15.23 -2.25
CA ASN A 74 -0.76 -14.52 -2.96
C ASN A 74 -1.10 -13.02 -3.06
N PRO A 75 -0.34 -12.11 -2.42
CA PRO A 75 -0.62 -10.67 -2.47
C PRO A 75 -0.54 -10.09 -3.89
N TRP A 76 0.32 -10.65 -4.74
CA TRP A 76 0.47 -10.21 -6.14
C TRP A 76 -0.74 -10.55 -7.01
N PHE A 77 -1.47 -11.62 -6.67
CA PHE A 77 -2.74 -11.92 -7.33
C PHE A 77 -3.80 -10.86 -6.97
N VAL A 78 -3.88 -10.46 -5.69
CA VAL A 78 -4.81 -9.43 -5.23
C VAL A 78 -4.44 -8.04 -5.77
N TRP A 79 -3.15 -7.75 -5.89
CA TRP A 79 -2.62 -6.52 -6.47
C TRP A 79 -3.09 -6.27 -7.91
N GLY A 80 -3.35 -7.31 -8.70
CA GLY A 80 -3.89 -7.17 -10.05
C GLY A 80 -5.41 -6.89 -10.09
N ALA A 81 -6.13 -7.09 -8.99
CA ALA A 81 -7.59 -6.95 -8.95
C ALA A 81 -8.09 -5.53 -9.30
N PRO A 82 -7.42 -4.43 -8.88
CA PRO A 82 -7.79 -3.08 -9.25
C PRO A 82 -7.84 -2.79 -10.74
N GLU A 83 -7.10 -3.55 -11.56
CA GLU A 83 -7.10 -3.37 -13.01
C GLU A 83 -8.33 -4.00 -13.68
N LEU A 84 -9.04 -4.87 -12.97
CA LEU A 84 -10.26 -5.51 -13.47
C LEU A 84 -11.41 -4.49 -13.60
N LYS A 85 -12.10 -4.52 -14.74
CA LYS A 85 -13.23 -3.62 -15.04
C LYS A 85 -14.30 -3.60 -13.95
N VAL A 86 -14.62 -4.77 -13.39
CA VAL A 86 -15.63 -4.94 -12.32
C VAL A 86 -15.26 -4.20 -11.03
N TRP A 87 -13.98 -3.98 -10.81
CA TRP A 87 -13.48 -3.34 -9.61
C TRP A 87 -13.44 -1.83 -9.77
N LYS A 88 -12.99 -1.35 -10.94
CA LYS A 88 -13.04 0.06 -11.32
C LYS A 88 -14.45 0.65 -11.26
N SER A 89 -15.49 -0.13 -11.56
CA SER A 89 -16.89 0.32 -11.50
C SER A 89 -17.49 0.44 -10.09
N LYS A 90 -16.75 0.06 -9.03
CA LYS A 90 -17.23 0.10 -7.63
C LYS A 90 -16.52 1.15 -6.76
N ILE A 91 -15.39 1.69 -7.23
CA ILE A 91 -14.55 2.62 -6.46
C ILE A 91 -14.59 4.05 -7.03
N ILE A 92 -15.06 4.21 -8.27
CA ILE A 92 -15.25 5.51 -8.95
C ILE A 92 -16.72 5.68 -9.30
#